data_AF-A0A1G3QYP2-F1
#
_entry.id   AF-A0A1G3QYP2-F1
#
_cell.length_a   1.000
_cell.length_b   1.000
_cell.length_c   1.000
_cell.angle_alpha   90.00
_cell.angle_beta   90.00
_cell.angle_gamma   90.00
#
_symmetry.space_group_name_H-M   'P 1'
#
loop_
_entity.id
_entity.type
_entity.pdbx_description
1 polymer ?
#
loop_
_entity_poly.entity_id
_entity_poly.type
_entity_poly.pdbx_seq_one_letter_code
_entity_poly.pdbx_strand_id
1 'polypeptide(L)' 'MRTNIDLADELIAEAGRFARGRTKKAIVEEALRSFVETKSSEARRRSYGERLRALESRTASLSLRESPAELLRADRDRR' A
#
# COMPACT_ATOMS: atom_id res chain seq x y z
N MET A 1 -2.87 -27.49 -9.78
CA MET A 1 -1.70 -28.05 -9.08
C MET A 1 -2.11 -28.35 -7.65
N ARG A 2 -1.83 -29.56 -7.13
CA ARG A 2 -2.00 -29.87 -5.70
C ARG A 2 -0.66 -29.65 -5.02
N THR A 3 -0.61 -28.77 -4.03
CA THR A 3 0.58 -28.53 -3.21
C THR A 3 0.26 -29.03 -1.80
N ASN A 4 1.06 -29.96 -1.28
CA ASN A 4 0.97 -30.37 0.11
C ASN A 4 1.80 -29.40 0.94
N ILE A 5 1.14 -28.64 1.80
CA ILE A 5 1.75 -27.67 2.70
C ILE A 5 1.17 -27.97 4.09
N ASP A 6 2.03 -28.18 5.06
CA ASP A 6 1.62 -28.30 6.46
C ASP A 6 1.36 -26.90 7.01
N LEU A 7 0.11 -26.66 7.40
CA LEU A 7 -0.33 -25.40 7.99
C LEU A 7 -0.73 -25.66 9.44
N ALA A 8 -0.34 -24.77 10.35
CA ALA A 8 -0.77 -24.85 11.73
C ALA A 8 -2.30 -24.75 11.80
N ASP A 9 -2.95 -25.76 12.36
CA ASP A 9 -4.42 -25.82 12.45
C ASP A 9 -4.99 -24.67 13.28
N GLU A 10 -4.25 -24.22 14.30
CA GLU A 10 -4.61 -23.06 15.12
C GLU A 10 -4.70 -21.78 14.29
N LEU A 11 -3.74 -21.56 13.39
CA LEU A 11 -3.71 -20.39 12.51
C LEU A 11 -4.84 -20.43 11.49
N ILE A 12 -5.16 -21.61 10.96
CA ILE A 12 -6.31 -21.80 10.07
C ILE A 12 -7.63 -21.57 10.81
N ALA A 13 -7.74 -22.04 12.05
CA ALA A 13 -8.92 -21.84 12.88
C ALA A 13 -9.12 -20.36 13.23
N GLU A 14 -8.04 -19.63 13.53
CA GLU A 14 -8.08 -18.20 13.77
C GLU A 14 -8.44 -17.42 12.50
N ALA A 15 -7.76 -17.70 11.38
CA ALA A 15 -8.06 -17.08 10.09
C ALA A 15 -9.52 -17.34 9.66
N GLY A 16 -10.04 -18.53 9.94
CA GLY A 16 -11.44 -18.90 9.69
C GLY A 16 -12.47 -18.03 10.42
N ARG A 17 -12.10 -17.35 11.52
CA ARG A 17 -12.99 -16.39 12.20
C ARG A 17 -13.21 -15.11 11.40
N PHE A 18 -12.25 -14.76 10.55
CA PHE A 18 -12.26 -13.55 9.74
C PHE A 18 -12.60 -13.81 8.26
N ALA A 19 -12.32 -15.02 7.78
CA ALA A 19 -12.53 -15.41 6.40
C ALA A 19 -14.02 -15.54 6.05
N ARG A 20 -14.35 -15.22 4.80
CA ARG A 20 -15.71 -15.42 4.26
C ARG A 20 -15.94 -16.88 3.85
N GLY A 21 -14.88 -17.57 3.44
CA GLY A 21 -14.91 -18.97 3.04
C GLY A 21 -14.84 -19.94 4.22
N ARG A 22 -15.61 -21.05 4.15
CA ARG A 22 -15.63 -22.07 5.22
C ARG A 22 -14.65 -23.24 5.02
N THR A 23 -13.88 -23.24 3.93
CA THR A 23 -12.92 -24.32 3.63
C THR A 23 -11.49 -23.83 3.83
N LYS A 24 -10.57 -24.72 4.26
CA LYS A 24 -9.14 -24.39 4.38
C LYS A 24 -8.59 -23.76 3.10
N LYS A 25 -8.99 -24.29 1.94
CA LYS A 25 -8.61 -23.75 0.63
C LYS A 25 -9.08 -22.31 0.44
N ALA A 26 -10.36 -22.02 0.70
CA ALA A 26 -10.91 -20.68 0.52
C ALA A 26 -10.26 -19.66 1.47
N ILE A 27 -10.00 -20.06 2.72
CA ILE A 27 -9.28 -19.23 3.70
C ILE A 27 -7.88 -18.88 3.19
N VAL A 28 -7.14 -19.88 2.67
CA VAL A 28 -5.78 -19.67 2.13
C VAL A 28 -5.82 -18.79 0.87
N GLU A 29 -6.76 -19.00 -0.03
CA GLU A 29 -6.91 -18.15 -1.23
C GLU A 29 -7.24 -16.70 -0.87
N GLU A 30 -8.09 -16.47 0.12
CA GLU A 30 -8.42 -15.15 0.65
C GLU A 30 -7.19 -14.49 1.27
N ALA A 31 -6.47 -15.19 2.14
CA ALA A 31 -5.25 -14.70 2.77
C ALA A 31 -4.15 -14.33 1.75
N LEU A 32 -3.94 -15.17 0.74
CA LEU A 32 -2.97 -14.91 -0.33
C LEU A 32 -3.34 -13.67 -1.15
N ARG A 33 -4.63 -13.48 -1.44
CA ARG A 33 -5.10 -12.29 -2.15
C ARG A 33 -4.83 -11.02 -1.33
N SER A 34 -5.21 -11.03 -0.04
CA SER A 34 -4.93 -9.91 0.86
C SER A 34 -3.43 -9.63 0.97
N PHE A 35 -2.59 -10.66 1.06
CA PHE A 35 -1.14 -10.49 1.10
C PHE A 35 -0.61 -9.78 -0.16
N VAL A 36 -1.03 -10.21 -1.35
CA VAL A 36 -0.64 -9.58 -2.62
C VAL A 36 -1.10 -8.13 -2.68
N GLU A 37 -2.32 -7.83 -2.27
CA GLU A 37 -2.86 -6.47 -2.23
C GLU A 37 -2.06 -5.57 -1.27
N THR A 38 -1.77 -6.05 -0.06
CA THR A 38 -0.95 -5.33 0.91
C THR A 38 0.46 -5.06 0.36
N LYS A 39 1.13 -6.09 -0.17
CA LYS A 39 2.50 -5.95 -0.70
C LYS A 39 2.57 -5.07 -1.95
N SER A 40 1.60 -5.15 -2.85
CA SER A 40 1.52 -4.25 -4.00
C SER A 40 1.33 -2.79 -3.56
N SER A 41 0.57 -2.56 -2.49
CA SER A 41 0.31 -1.21 -1.95
C SER A 41 1.53 -0.67 -1.19
N GLU A 42 2.26 -1.51 -0.46
CA GLU A 42 3.57 -1.17 0.11
C GLU A 42 4.60 -0.82 -0.96
N ALA A 43 4.71 -1.63 -2.01
CA ALA A 43 5.63 -1.39 -3.11
C ALA A 43 5.33 -0.08 -3.84
N ARG A 44 4.04 0.20 -4.12
CA ARG A 44 3.60 1.48 -4.70
C ARG A 44 3.95 2.67 -3.82
N ARG A 45 3.70 2.60 -2.50
CA ARG A 45 4.05 3.67 -1.56
C ARG A 45 5.56 3.91 -1.51
N ARG A 46 6.36 2.84 -1.52
CA ARG A 46 7.83 2.94 -1.54
C ARG A 46 8.31 3.63 -2.81
N SER A 47 7.84 3.19 -3.98
CA SER A 47 8.17 3.80 -5.27
C SER A 47 7.75 5.27 -5.32
N TYR A 48 6.58 5.61 -4.79
CA TYR A 48 6.14 7.00 -4.71
C TYR A 48 7.06 7.86 -3.84
N GLY A 49 7.46 7.36 -2.66
CA GLY A 49 8.43 8.06 -1.80
C GLY A 49 9.80 8.23 -2.44
N GLU A 50 10.29 7.24 -3.20
CA GLU A 50 11.51 7.36 -4.00
C GLU A 50 11.38 8.41 -5.10
N ARG A 51 10.25 8.41 -5.84
CA ARG A 51 9.97 9.42 -6.86
C ARG A 51 9.88 10.83 -6.27
N LEU A 52 9.28 10.98 -5.09
CA LEU A 52 9.20 12.27 -4.41
C LEU A 52 10.58 12.78 -4.01
N ARG A 53 11.41 11.94 -3.39
CA ARG A 53 12.80 12.29 -3.05
C ARG A 53 13.64 12.66 -4.27
N ALA A 54 13.46 11.93 -5.38
CA ALA A 54 14.14 12.25 -6.63
C ALA A 54 13.65 13.57 -7.25
N LEU A 55 12.37 13.92 -7.05
CA LEU A 55 11.85 15.22 -7.45
C LEU A 55 12.42 16.33 -6.56
N GLU A 56 12.38 16.16 -5.25
CA GLU A 56 12.94 17.10 -4.27
C GLU A 56 14.41 17.41 -4.57
N SER A 57 15.23 16.39 -4.85
CA SER A 57 16.64 16.61 -5.19
C SER A 57 16.83 17.40 -6.50
N ARG A 58 15.98 17.15 -7.51
CA ARG A 58 16.00 17.88 -8.79
C ARG A 58 15.50 19.31 -8.65
N THR A 59 14.55 19.56 -7.77
CA THR A 59 13.96 20.88 -7.57
C THR A 59 14.69 21.71 -6.52
N ALA A 60 15.55 21.11 -5.70
CA ALA A 60 16.29 21.81 -4.64
C ALA A 60 17.18 22.96 -5.15
N SER A 61 17.65 22.89 -6.39
CA SER A 61 18.44 23.95 -7.02
C SER A 61 17.61 25.02 -7.72
N LEU A 62 16.28 24.85 -7.79
CA LEU A 62 15.40 25.79 -8.48
C LEU A 62 14.92 26.88 -7.52
N SER A 63 15.19 28.13 -7.88
CA SER A 63 14.61 29.31 -7.22
C SER A 63 13.24 29.60 -7.83
N LEU A 64 12.17 29.35 -7.07
CA LEU A 64 10.82 29.75 -7.46
C LEU A 64 10.59 31.24 -7.12
N ARG A 65 9.89 31.96 -7.99
CA ARG A 65 9.53 33.38 -7.77
C ARG A 65 8.55 33.56 -6.60
N GLU A 66 7.70 32.57 -6.38
CA GLU A 66 6.73 32.51 -5.29
C GLU A 66 6.84 31.14 -4.64
N SER A 67 6.71 31.09 -3.32
CA SER A 67 6.75 29.82 -2.60
C SER A 67 5.47 29.00 -2.89
N PRO A 68 5.57 27.66 -2.93
CA PRO A 68 4.38 26.81 -3.05
C PRO A 68 3.31 27.09 -1.97
N ALA A 69 3.74 27.53 -0.78
CA ALA A 69 2.85 27.90 0.31
C ALA A 69 2.03 29.18 0.00
N GLU A 70 2.63 30.15 -0.66
CA GLU A 70 1.94 31.38 -1.08
C GLU A 70 0.90 31.11 -2.16
N LEU A 71 1.24 30.28 -3.16
CA LEU A 71 0.29 29.83 -4.17
C LEU A 71 -0.90 29.09 -3.56
N LEU A 72 -0.67 28.17 -2.61
CA LEU A 72 -1.74 27.45 -1.93
C LEU A 72 -2.63 28.36 -1.08
N ARG A 73 -2.06 29.38 -0.41
CA ARG A 73 -2.86 30.37 0.33
C ARG A 73 -3.70 31.21 -0.63
N ALA A 74 -3.12 31.71 -1.72
CA ALA A 74 -3.83 32.51 -2.71
C ALA A 74 -5.01 31.76 -3.35
N ASP A 75 -4.88 30.45 -3.57
CA ASP A 75 -5.97 29.61 -4.10
C ASP A 75 -7.07 29.36 -3.05
N ARG A 76 -6.67 29.11 -1.79
CA ARG A 76 -7.62 28.95 -0.68
C ARG A 76 -8.43 30.22 -0.43
N ASP A 77 -7.78 31.37 -0.42
CA ASP A 77 -8.41 32.66 -0.11
C ASP A 77 -9.29 33.17 -1.30
N ARG A 78 -9.27 32.46 -2.44
CA ARG A 78 -10.13 32.68 -3.61
C ARG A 78 -11.50 31.97 -3.54
N ARG A 79 -11.66 30.99 -2.65
CA ARG A 79 -12.91 30.25 -2.43
C ARG A 79 -13.76 30.89 -1.35
#